data_AF-A0A3C0PGJ9-F1
#
_entry.id   AF-A0A3C0PGJ9-F1
#
_cell.length_a   1.000
_cell.length_b   1.000
_cell.length_c   1.000
_cell.angle_alpha   90.00
_cell.angle_beta   90.00
_cell.angle_gamma   90.00
#
_symmetry.space_group_name_H-M   'P 1'
#
loop_
_entity.id
_entity.type
_entity.pdbx_description
1 polymer ?
#
loop_
_entity_poly.entity_id
_entity_poly.type
_entity_poly.pdbx_seq_one_letter_code
_entity_poly.pdbx_strand_id
1 'polypeptide(L)'
;MKLGILKFSVLFLIFSTLSIFATKGILTEVQSMELKTPDGLIILLNPDSTWEFKDGIQKEIERDFTVPVGGGKIVLISQNQKWGFVEKEIVYESDLLSLDSISAKGHSVNPDLVTATNAAQKQALQEATTKTKSALKKFKIDPLKITDCVKNTGKSVDKKEDFKKGSGWDVSVTILINKDGLLSIADCAKKVQDTTATKKKKK
;
A
#
# COMPACT_ATOMS: atom_id res chain seq x y z
N MET A 1 -20.49 99.73 -17.63
CA MET A 1 -21.61 99.37 -18.53
C MET A 1 -21.11 98.35 -19.54
N LYS A 2 -21.98 97.38 -19.86
CA LYS A 2 -21.99 96.41 -20.99
C LYS A 2 -21.33 96.96 -22.28
N LEU A 3 -20.76 96.20 -23.22
CA LEU A 3 -21.00 94.83 -23.69
C LEU A 3 -19.86 94.42 -24.67
N GLY A 4 -19.61 93.11 -24.80
CA GLY A 4 -19.26 92.48 -26.08
C GLY A 4 -17.84 91.94 -26.24
N ILE A 5 -17.72 90.67 -26.65
CA ILE A 5 -17.13 90.24 -27.95
C ILE A 5 -16.89 88.71 -27.96
N LEU A 6 -17.54 88.07 -28.95
CA LEU A 6 -17.15 86.96 -29.83
C LEU A 6 -16.55 85.63 -29.31
N LYS A 7 -17.25 84.55 -29.70
CA LYS A 7 -16.82 83.35 -30.48
C LYS A 7 -15.37 82.85 -30.28
N PHE A 8 -15.21 81.55 -30.07
CA PHE A 8 -14.59 80.65 -31.08
C PHE A 8 -14.80 79.17 -30.74
N SER A 9 -15.22 78.42 -31.76
CA SER A 9 -15.21 76.96 -31.81
C SER A 9 -13.83 76.40 -31.54
N VAL A 10 -13.71 75.34 -30.74
CA VAL A 10 -12.75 74.28 -31.02
C VAL A 10 -13.39 72.93 -30.67
N LEU A 11 -13.72 72.21 -31.74
CA LEU A 11 -14.07 70.81 -31.78
C LEU A 11 -12.78 70.01 -31.56
N PHE A 12 -12.66 69.22 -30.48
CA PHE A 12 -11.55 68.27 -30.32
C PHE A 12 -12.11 66.85 -30.14
N LEU A 13 -12.19 66.16 -31.28
CA LEU A 13 -12.44 64.71 -31.39
C LEU A 13 -11.12 64.00 -31.08
N ILE A 14 -11.04 63.35 -29.91
CA ILE A 14 -9.93 62.43 -29.59
C ILE A 14 -10.40 61.01 -29.91
N PHE A 15 -10.03 60.54 -31.10
CA PHE A 15 -10.08 59.12 -31.47
C PHE A 15 -8.99 58.38 -30.68
N SER A 16 -9.38 57.66 -29.64
CA SER A 16 -8.51 56.69 -28.96
C SER A 16 -8.57 55.36 -29.73
N THR A 17 -7.55 55.11 -30.55
CA THR A 17 -7.38 53.85 -31.27
C THR A 17 -6.94 52.76 -30.30
N LEU A 18 -7.91 51.92 -29.91
CA LEU A 18 -7.71 50.68 -29.18
C LEU A 18 -6.96 49.68 -30.07
N SER A 19 -5.64 49.58 -29.92
CA SER A 19 -4.85 48.52 -30.56
C SER A 19 -5.08 47.20 -29.84
N ILE A 20 -5.99 46.40 -30.38
CA ILE A 20 -6.20 45.01 -29.98
C ILE A 20 -5.05 44.18 -30.57
N PHE A 21 -3.98 43.99 -29.79
CA PHE A 21 -2.99 42.95 -30.09
C PHE A 21 -3.66 41.58 -29.83
N ALA A 22 -4.20 40.98 -30.89
CA ALA A 22 -4.60 39.59 -30.90
C ALA A 22 -3.33 38.72 -30.85
N THR A 23 -2.85 38.43 -29.63
CA THR A 23 -1.91 37.34 -29.38
C THR A 23 -2.60 36.04 -29.76
N LYS A 24 -2.31 35.55 -30.97
CA LYS A 24 -2.57 34.16 -31.39
C LYS A 24 -1.79 33.26 -30.42
N GLY A 25 -2.47 32.86 -29.33
CA GLY A 25 -2.00 31.81 -28.46
C GLY A 25 -1.84 30.54 -29.29
N ILE A 26 -0.60 30.07 -29.41
CA ILE A 26 -0.29 28.74 -29.89
C ILE A 26 -0.89 27.80 -28.83
N LEU A 27 -2.09 27.29 -29.11
CA LEU A 27 -2.66 26.13 -28.41
C LEU A 27 -1.75 24.95 -28.75
N THR A 28 -0.73 24.73 -27.94
CA THR A 28 -0.06 23.43 -27.88
C THR A 28 -1.12 22.42 -27.49
N GLU A 29 -1.53 21.59 -28.45
CA GLU A 29 -2.38 20.43 -28.22
C GLU A 29 -1.66 19.53 -27.22
N VAL A 30 -2.02 19.66 -25.94
CA VAL A 30 -1.39 18.86 -24.88
C VAL A 30 -2.01 17.48 -24.97
N GLN A 31 -1.33 16.59 -25.69
CA GLN A 31 -1.79 15.22 -25.91
C GLN A 31 -1.81 14.46 -24.58
N SER A 32 -2.92 13.77 -24.32
CA SER A 32 -3.02 12.82 -23.22
C SER A 32 -2.05 11.66 -23.42
N MET A 33 -1.47 11.17 -22.32
CA MET A 33 -0.52 10.04 -22.35
C MET A 33 -1.24 8.73 -22.06
N GLU A 34 -1.04 7.71 -22.89
CA GLU A 34 -1.56 6.36 -22.65
C GLU A 34 -0.58 5.55 -21.79
N LEU A 35 -1.08 4.95 -20.71
CA LEU A 35 -0.34 4.00 -19.89
C LEU A 35 -1.05 2.67 -19.77
N LYS A 36 -0.27 1.59 -19.74
CA LYS A 36 -0.76 0.25 -19.41
C LYS A 36 -0.55 -0.02 -17.92
N THR A 37 -1.61 -0.34 -17.21
CA THR A 37 -1.59 -0.66 -15.79
C THR A 37 -1.03 -2.07 -15.53
N PRO A 38 -0.62 -2.41 -14.30
CA PRO A 38 -0.07 -3.73 -13.97
C PRO A 38 -1.03 -4.91 -14.22
N ASP A 39 -2.34 -4.66 -14.14
CA ASP A 39 -3.40 -5.63 -14.46
C ASP A 39 -3.76 -5.67 -15.96
N GLY A 40 -3.07 -4.87 -16.78
CA GLY A 40 -3.15 -4.90 -18.24
C GLY A 40 -4.19 -3.98 -18.87
N LEU A 41 -4.85 -3.12 -18.08
CA LEU A 41 -5.78 -2.10 -18.58
C LEU A 41 -5.03 -0.91 -19.15
N ILE A 42 -5.72 -0.10 -19.96
CA ILE A 42 -5.17 1.12 -20.54
C ILE A 42 -5.85 2.33 -19.89
N ILE A 43 -5.04 3.23 -19.35
CA ILE A 43 -5.47 4.50 -18.78
C ILE A 43 -4.93 5.66 -19.61
N LEU A 44 -5.70 6.74 -19.64
CA LEU A 44 -5.36 8.03 -20.24
C LEU A 44 -4.99 8.99 -19.12
N LEU A 45 -3.79 9.56 -19.21
CA LEU A 45 -3.33 10.63 -18.33
C LEU A 45 -3.57 11.97 -19.02
N ASN A 46 -4.46 12.75 -18.43
CA ASN A 46 -4.80 14.06 -18.93
C ASN A 46 -3.78 15.13 -18.47
N PRO A 47 -3.56 16.18 -19.27
CA PRO A 47 -2.65 17.28 -18.94
C PRO A 47 -2.97 18.02 -17.63
N ASP A 48 -4.21 17.97 -17.18
CA ASP A 48 -4.72 18.61 -15.95
C ASP A 48 -4.50 17.77 -14.69
N SER A 49 -3.58 16.79 -14.77
CA SER A 49 -3.30 15.80 -13.73
C SER A 49 -4.48 14.90 -13.38
N THR A 50 -5.49 14.77 -14.25
CA THR A 50 -6.55 13.76 -14.10
C THR A 50 -6.26 12.51 -14.92
N TRP A 51 -6.88 11.39 -14.59
CA TRP A 51 -6.75 10.17 -15.39
C TRP A 51 -8.09 9.45 -15.53
N GLU A 52 -8.25 8.68 -16.61
CA GLU A 52 -9.44 7.89 -16.89
C GLU A 52 -9.09 6.58 -17.61
N PHE A 53 -10.02 5.63 -17.66
CA PHE A 53 -9.86 4.42 -18.48
C PHE A 53 -10.18 4.73 -19.95
N LYS A 54 -9.31 4.31 -20.87
CA LYS A 54 -9.43 4.60 -22.31
C LYS A 54 -10.78 4.15 -22.91
N ASP A 55 -11.31 3.02 -22.45
CA ASP A 55 -12.56 2.45 -22.97
C ASP A 55 -13.81 2.95 -22.23
N GLY A 56 -13.71 3.98 -21.39
CA GLY A 56 -14.83 4.49 -20.59
C GLY A 56 -15.36 3.50 -19.54
N ILE A 57 -14.68 2.36 -19.35
CA ILE A 57 -15.03 1.37 -18.32
C ILE A 57 -14.63 1.97 -16.97
N GLN A 58 -15.61 2.48 -16.22
CA GLN A 58 -15.38 2.86 -14.83
C GLN A 58 -15.13 1.60 -14.00
N LYS A 59 -13.86 1.32 -13.72
CA LYS A 59 -13.47 0.40 -12.66
C LYS A 59 -13.11 1.19 -11.42
N GLU A 60 -13.56 0.69 -10.29
CA GLU A 60 -13.10 1.17 -9.00
C GLU A 60 -11.67 0.64 -8.80
N ILE A 61 -10.72 1.55 -8.57
CA ILE A 61 -9.37 1.15 -8.14
C ILE A 61 -9.34 1.09 -6.62
N GLU A 62 -8.99 -0.06 -6.06
CA GLU A 62 -9.03 -0.32 -4.61
C GLU A 62 -7.93 0.40 -3.83
N ARG A 63 -6.87 0.83 -4.50
CA ARG A 63 -5.73 1.56 -3.92
C ARG A 63 -4.96 2.32 -4.98
N ASP A 64 -4.18 3.31 -4.53
CA ASP A 64 -3.18 3.96 -5.37
C ASP A 64 -2.18 2.93 -5.92
N PHE A 65 -1.60 3.19 -7.08
CA PHE A 65 -0.55 2.32 -7.62
C PHE A 65 0.42 3.11 -8.47
N THR A 66 1.59 2.52 -8.70
CA THR A 66 2.62 3.14 -9.53
C THR A 66 2.85 2.38 -10.82
N VAL A 67 3.07 3.10 -11.91
CA VAL A 67 3.41 2.58 -13.24
C VAL A 67 4.79 3.08 -13.62
N PRO A 68 5.81 2.22 -13.75
CA PRO A 68 7.10 2.62 -14.27
C PRO A 68 6.95 3.00 -15.75
N VAL A 69 7.49 4.16 -16.13
CA VAL A 69 7.49 4.64 -17.51
C VAL A 69 8.92 4.75 -18.03
N GLY A 70 9.08 4.84 -19.35
CA GLY A 70 10.38 4.95 -19.99
C GLY A 70 11.24 6.09 -19.42
N GLY A 71 12.56 5.90 -19.39
CA GLY A 71 13.51 6.90 -18.88
C GLY A 71 13.63 6.95 -17.35
N GLY A 72 13.22 5.88 -16.65
CA GLY A 72 13.40 5.75 -15.19
C GLY A 72 12.43 6.59 -14.35
N LYS A 73 11.38 7.13 -14.97
CA LYS A 73 10.32 7.85 -14.26
C LYS A 73 9.24 6.87 -13.82
N ILE A 74 8.53 7.22 -12.76
CA ILE A 74 7.43 6.42 -12.22
C ILE A 74 6.22 7.34 -12.09
N VAL A 75 5.06 6.89 -12.56
CA VAL A 75 3.81 7.61 -12.43
C VAL A 75 3.01 7.01 -11.28
N LEU A 76 2.58 7.83 -10.34
CA LEU A 76 1.56 7.50 -9.34
C LEU A 76 0.18 7.74 -9.93
N ILE A 77 -0.67 6.73 -9.85
CA ILE A 77 -2.09 6.77 -10.17
C ILE A 77 -2.85 6.67 -8.85
N SER A 78 -3.58 7.73 -8.48
CA SER A 78 -4.32 7.78 -7.24
C SER A 78 -5.81 7.50 -7.44
N GLN A 79 -6.43 6.90 -6.42
CA GLN A 79 -7.87 6.62 -6.34
C GLN A 79 -8.74 7.86 -6.51
N ASN A 80 -8.23 9.04 -6.16
CA ASN A 80 -8.93 10.31 -6.30
C ASN A 80 -8.88 10.89 -7.73
N GLN A 81 -8.62 10.05 -8.74
CA GLN A 81 -8.50 10.44 -10.15
C GLN A 81 -7.36 11.44 -10.42
N LYS A 82 -6.32 11.46 -9.59
CA LYS A 82 -5.12 12.26 -9.82
C LYS A 82 -3.92 11.40 -10.21
N TRP A 83 -3.01 11.99 -10.99
CA TRP A 83 -1.72 11.38 -11.28
C TRP A 83 -0.57 12.36 -11.13
N GLY A 84 0.63 11.81 -10.93
CA GLY A 84 1.86 12.60 -10.86
C GLY A 84 3.11 11.73 -10.95
N PHE A 85 4.28 12.35 -11.13
CA PHE A 85 5.54 11.62 -11.09
C PHE A 85 6.02 11.44 -9.65
N VAL A 86 6.54 10.25 -9.35
CA VAL A 86 7.16 9.91 -8.07
C VAL A 86 8.55 9.33 -8.29
N GLU A 87 9.40 9.44 -7.28
CA GLU A 87 10.77 8.92 -7.32
C GLU A 87 10.86 7.43 -7.04
N LYS A 88 9.83 6.85 -6.41
CA LYS A 88 9.81 5.46 -5.94
C LYS A 88 8.44 4.84 -6.16
N GLU A 89 8.45 3.55 -6.44
CA GLU A 89 7.22 2.76 -6.51
C GLU A 89 6.55 2.69 -5.15
N ILE A 90 5.22 2.72 -5.14
CA ILE A 90 4.45 2.44 -3.93
C ILE A 90 4.46 0.92 -3.75
N VAL A 91 4.94 0.49 -2.60
CA VAL A 91 4.93 -0.91 -2.19
C VAL A 91 4.06 -1.04 -0.96
N TYR A 92 2.94 -1.74 -1.08
CA TYR A 92 2.10 -2.05 0.06
C TYR A 92 2.67 -3.21 0.84
N GLU A 93 2.60 -3.14 2.17
CA GLU A 93 3.08 -4.22 3.03
C GLU A 93 2.34 -5.53 2.77
N SER A 94 1.06 -5.47 2.40
CA SER A 94 0.27 -6.63 1.99
C SER A 94 0.85 -7.35 0.76
N ASP A 95 1.51 -6.63 -0.16
CA ASP A 95 2.11 -7.22 -1.37
C ASP A 95 3.48 -7.88 -1.07
N LEU A 96 4.05 -7.54 0.08
CA LEU A 96 5.26 -8.17 0.59
C LEU A 96 4.99 -9.53 1.24
N LEU A 97 3.74 -9.84 1.56
CA LEU A 97 3.34 -11.18 1.98
C LEU A 97 3.43 -12.15 0.80
N SER A 98 3.92 -13.36 1.04
CA SER A 98 3.88 -14.44 0.05
C SER A 98 2.64 -15.35 0.18
N LEU A 99 1.91 -15.24 1.30
CA LEU A 99 0.72 -16.00 1.61
C LEU A 99 -0.30 -15.12 2.34
N ASP A 100 -1.58 -15.28 2.03
CA ASP A 100 -2.67 -14.60 2.75
C ASP A 100 -3.03 -15.26 4.08
N SER A 101 -2.64 -16.52 4.30
CA SER A 101 -2.83 -17.19 5.59
C SER A 101 -1.86 -18.35 5.76
N ILE A 102 -1.68 -18.78 7.00
CA ILE A 102 -0.94 -19.99 7.35
C ILE A 102 -1.76 -20.84 8.33
N SER A 103 -1.66 -22.16 8.16
CA SER A 103 -2.18 -23.16 9.08
C SER A 103 -1.03 -24.04 9.52
N ALA A 104 -0.84 -24.18 10.83
CA ALA A 104 0.21 -24.97 11.44
C ALA A 104 -0.38 -25.97 12.43
N LYS A 105 0.10 -27.21 12.44
CA LYS A 105 -0.46 -28.32 13.21
C LYS A 105 0.61 -28.96 14.07
N GLY A 106 0.27 -29.21 15.32
CA GLY A 106 1.09 -30.00 16.22
C GLY A 106 0.27 -31.16 16.78
N HIS A 107 0.95 -32.27 17.04
CA HIS A 107 0.30 -33.48 17.48
C HIS A 107 1.17 -34.19 18.51
N SER A 108 0.56 -34.67 19.59
CA SER A 108 1.26 -35.40 20.63
C SER A 108 0.35 -36.43 21.26
N VAL A 109 0.94 -37.56 21.65
CA VAL A 109 0.27 -38.61 22.39
C VAL A 109 0.99 -38.79 23.73
N ASN A 110 0.28 -38.65 24.85
CA ASN A 110 0.84 -38.82 26.19
C ASN A 110 -0.21 -39.29 27.21
N PRO A 111 0.14 -40.14 28.19
CA PRO A 111 -0.77 -40.51 29.29
C PRO A 111 -1.32 -39.31 30.08
N ASP A 112 -0.53 -38.23 30.20
CA ASP A 112 -0.94 -36.99 30.84
C ASP A 112 -1.43 -35.95 29.82
N LEU A 113 -2.66 -35.47 29.99
CA LEU A 113 -3.31 -34.53 29.07
C LEU A 113 -2.54 -33.20 28.98
N VAL A 114 -2.02 -32.70 30.10
CA VAL A 114 -1.30 -31.42 30.15
C VAL A 114 -0.01 -31.53 29.35
N THR A 115 0.73 -32.63 29.52
CA THR A 115 1.96 -32.92 28.78
C THR A 115 1.68 -33.11 27.28
N ALA A 116 0.64 -33.86 26.90
CA ALA A 116 0.22 -34.00 25.50
C ALA A 116 -0.11 -32.64 24.87
N THR A 117 -0.91 -31.83 25.57
CA THR A 117 -1.33 -30.51 25.11
C THR A 117 -0.15 -29.56 24.93
N ASN A 118 0.74 -29.47 25.92
CA ASN A 118 1.92 -28.60 25.86
C ASN A 118 2.87 -29.01 24.71
N ALA A 119 3.05 -30.31 24.49
CA ALA A 119 3.87 -30.82 23.40
C ALA A 119 3.24 -30.53 22.02
N ALA A 120 1.95 -30.78 21.84
CA ALA A 120 1.23 -30.47 20.61
C ALA A 120 1.25 -28.96 20.32
N GLN A 121 1.02 -28.12 21.33
CA GLN A 121 1.08 -26.66 21.19
C GLN A 121 2.49 -26.18 20.84
N LYS A 122 3.54 -26.74 21.45
CA LYS A 122 4.94 -26.41 21.13
C LYS A 122 5.26 -26.75 19.67
N GLN A 123 4.83 -27.91 19.18
CA GLN A 123 5.04 -28.31 17.79
C GLN A 123 4.27 -27.40 16.82
N ALA A 124 2.98 -27.13 17.10
CA ALA A 124 2.16 -26.24 16.28
C ALA A 124 2.79 -24.84 16.18
N LEU A 125 3.32 -24.32 17.30
CA LEU A 125 3.96 -23.01 17.35
C LEU A 125 5.30 -22.97 16.58
N GLN A 126 6.09 -24.04 16.63
CA GLN A 126 7.32 -24.15 15.85
C GLN A 126 7.03 -24.17 14.34
N GLU A 127 6.01 -24.90 13.93
CA GLU A 127 5.58 -24.92 12.53
C GLU A 127 5.00 -23.57 12.11
N ALA A 128 4.15 -22.95 12.94
CA ALA A 128 3.61 -21.61 12.70
C ALA A 128 4.74 -20.60 12.48
N THR A 129 5.73 -20.59 13.37
CA THR A 129 6.92 -19.72 13.26
C THR A 129 7.66 -19.93 11.94
N THR A 130 7.84 -21.18 11.53
CA THR A 130 8.54 -21.51 10.28
C THR A 130 7.75 -21.02 9.07
N LYS A 131 6.44 -21.25 9.04
CA LYS A 131 5.55 -20.78 7.98
C LYS A 131 5.48 -19.25 7.93
N THR A 132 5.42 -18.57 9.08
CA THR A 132 5.45 -17.10 9.15
C THR A 132 6.78 -16.55 8.63
N LYS A 133 7.93 -17.15 8.97
CA LYS A 133 9.23 -16.72 8.43
C LYS A 133 9.26 -16.78 6.90
N SER A 134 8.68 -17.83 6.33
CA SER A 134 8.55 -17.96 4.87
C SER A 134 7.58 -16.92 4.29
N ALA A 135 6.45 -16.68 4.96
CA ALA A 135 5.46 -15.68 4.58
C ALA A 135 6.02 -14.25 4.54
N LEU A 136 6.92 -13.94 5.50
CA LEU A 136 7.49 -12.60 5.70
C LEU A 136 8.87 -12.41 5.07
N LYS A 137 9.35 -13.35 4.24
CA LYS A 137 10.72 -13.32 3.70
C LYS A 137 11.07 -12.00 2.99
N LYS A 138 10.11 -11.39 2.27
CA LYS A 138 10.34 -10.13 1.53
C LYS A 138 10.53 -8.91 2.44
N PHE A 139 10.10 -8.98 3.70
CA PHE A 139 10.24 -7.87 4.66
C PHE A 139 11.65 -7.69 5.23
N LYS A 140 12.58 -8.64 4.98
CA LYS A 140 13.98 -8.58 5.46
C LYS A 140 14.10 -8.39 6.98
N ILE A 141 13.19 -9.02 7.73
CA ILE A 141 13.15 -8.98 9.20
C ILE A 141 14.01 -10.11 9.77
N ASP A 142 14.69 -9.86 10.89
CA ASP A 142 15.41 -10.90 11.63
C ASP A 142 14.46 -12.05 12.07
N PRO A 143 14.74 -13.31 11.67
CA PRO A 143 13.93 -14.48 12.03
C PRO A 143 13.70 -14.67 13.54
N LEU A 144 14.60 -14.21 14.40
CA LEU A 144 14.43 -14.29 15.85
C LEU A 144 13.30 -13.38 16.32
N LYS A 145 13.18 -12.17 15.75
CA LYS A 145 12.11 -11.21 16.10
C LYS A 145 10.74 -11.70 15.67
N ILE A 146 10.68 -12.36 14.51
CA ILE A 146 9.46 -13.03 14.04
C ILE A 146 9.01 -14.09 15.06
N THR A 147 9.95 -14.89 15.59
CA THR A 147 9.64 -15.97 16.54
C THR A 147 8.99 -15.44 17.82
N ASP A 148 9.51 -14.33 18.36
CA ASP A 148 8.93 -13.70 19.56
C ASP A 148 7.56 -13.09 19.29
N CYS A 149 7.38 -12.46 18.13
CA CYS A 149 6.09 -11.87 17.76
C CYS A 149 5.00 -12.93 17.50
N VAL A 150 5.32 -14.05 16.85
CA VAL A 150 4.36 -15.18 16.65
C VAL A 150 3.82 -15.71 17.99
N LYS A 151 4.64 -15.71 19.03
CA LYS A 151 4.21 -16.13 20.38
C LYS A 151 3.19 -15.17 20.99
N ASN A 152 3.39 -13.87 20.79
CA ASN A 152 2.64 -12.81 21.47
C ASN A 152 1.46 -12.25 20.66
N THR A 153 1.41 -12.45 19.35
CA THR A 153 0.29 -12.01 18.51
C THR A 153 -0.94 -12.92 18.70
N GLY A 154 -2.12 -12.31 18.69
CA GLY A 154 -3.41 -13.02 18.69
C GLY A 154 -3.49 -13.98 17.51
N LYS A 155 -3.75 -15.25 17.80
CA LYS A 155 -3.83 -16.35 16.84
C LYS A 155 -5.07 -17.17 17.13
N SER A 156 -5.74 -17.66 16.10
CA SER A 156 -6.81 -18.63 16.30
C SER A 156 -6.18 -19.99 16.59
N VAL A 157 -6.61 -20.64 17.66
CA VAL A 157 -6.08 -21.93 18.10
C VAL A 157 -7.23 -22.91 18.24
N ASP A 158 -7.26 -23.89 17.34
CA ASP A 158 -8.20 -25.01 17.41
C ASP A 158 -7.52 -26.19 18.08
N LYS A 159 -8.19 -26.79 19.06
CA LYS A 159 -7.68 -27.93 19.81
C LYS A 159 -8.64 -29.11 19.69
N LYS A 160 -8.09 -30.30 19.43
CA LYS A 160 -8.81 -31.57 19.45
C LYS A 160 -8.10 -32.52 20.39
N GLU A 161 -8.87 -33.18 21.25
CA GLU A 161 -8.38 -34.12 22.26
C GLU A 161 -9.19 -35.41 22.12
N ASP A 162 -8.49 -36.54 22.08
CA ASP A 162 -9.07 -37.87 21.99
C ASP A 162 -8.35 -38.82 22.95
N PHE A 163 -9.09 -39.63 23.70
CA PHE A 163 -8.47 -40.57 24.64
C PHE A 163 -8.40 -41.97 24.03
N LYS A 164 -7.17 -42.48 23.87
CA LYS A 164 -6.90 -43.80 23.30
C LYS A 164 -6.49 -44.77 24.40
N LYS A 165 -7.34 -45.77 24.65
CA LYS A 165 -7.07 -46.83 25.65
C LYS A 165 -5.73 -47.52 25.34
N GLY A 166 -4.81 -47.50 26.30
CA GLY A 166 -3.47 -48.09 26.16
C GLY A 166 -2.40 -47.16 25.57
N SER A 167 -2.77 -45.96 25.09
CA SER A 167 -1.83 -44.99 24.52
C SER A 167 -1.88 -43.61 25.20
N GLY A 168 -2.95 -43.30 25.93
CA GLY A 168 -3.14 -42.03 26.62
C GLY A 168 -3.96 -41.03 25.81
N TRP A 169 -3.75 -39.74 26.07
CA TRP A 169 -4.39 -38.64 25.36
C TRP A 169 -3.66 -38.34 24.06
N ASP A 170 -4.39 -38.40 22.96
CA ASP A 170 -4.02 -37.92 21.64
C ASP A 170 -4.53 -36.47 21.48
N VAL A 171 -3.62 -35.52 21.37
CA VAL A 171 -3.94 -34.10 21.26
C VAL A 171 -3.41 -33.54 19.95
N SER A 172 -4.27 -32.87 19.20
CA SER A 172 -3.94 -32.11 18.00
C SER A 172 -4.27 -30.64 18.19
N VAL A 173 -3.29 -29.77 17.97
CA VAL A 173 -3.44 -28.30 18.02
C VAL A 173 -3.23 -27.73 16.63
N THR A 174 -4.15 -26.91 16.15
CA THR A 174 -4.02 -26.16 14.90
C THR A 174 -3.95 -24.67 15.22
N ILE A 175 -2.91 -23.99 14.73
CA ILE A 175 -2.77 -22.53 14.80
C ILE A 175 -3.06 -21.97 13.41
N LEU A 176 -4.03 -21.06 13.33
CA LEU A 176 -4.37 -20.32 12.12
C LEU A 176 -3.97 -18.84 12.30
N ILE A 177 -3.23 -18.33 11.32
CA ILE A 177 -2.85 -16.92 11.25
C ILE A 177 -3.27 -16.42 9.87
N ASN A 178 -4.23 -15.49 9.85
CA ASN A 178 -4.74 -14.85 8.64
C ASN A 178 -3.83 -13.69 8.20
N LYS A 179 -4.22 -13.00 7.13
CA LYS A 179 -3.47 -11.90 6.53
C LYS A 179 -3.18 -10.78 7.54
N ASP A 180 -4.20 -10.35 8.27
CA ASP A 180 -4.08 -9.30 9.28
C ASP A 180 -3.15 -9.73 10.43
N GLY A 181 -3.21 -11.01 10.82
CA GLY A 181 -2.28 -11.59 11.79
C GLY A 181 -0.84 -11.61 11.29
N LEU A 182 -0.61 -11.93 10.01
CA LEU A 182 0.73 -11.90 9.40
C LEU A 182 1.28 -10.46 9.34
N LEU A 183 0.46 -9.48 8.97
CA LEU A 183 0.83 -8.06 8.99
C LEU A 183 1.15 -7.58 10.41
N SER A 184 0.32 -7.94 11.38
CA SER A 184 0.54 -7.61 12.81
C SER A 184 1.86 -8.19 13.33
N ILE A 185 2.22 -9.41 12.90
CA ILE A 185 3.51 -10.02 13.25
C ILE A 185 4.68 -9.27 12.57
N ALA A 186 4.53 -8.89 11.30
CA ALA A 186 5.54 -8.12 10.58
C ALA A 186 5.80 -6.77 11.27
N ASP A 187 4.74 -6.05 11.66
CA ASP A 187 4.80 -4.78 12.37
C ASP A 187 5.47 -4.91 13.74
N CYS A 188 5.08 -5.93 14.51
CA CYS A 188 5.71 -6.24 15.79
C CYS A 188 7.22 -6.46 15.59
N ALA A 189 7.61 -7.27 14.62
CA ALA A 189 9.00 -7.66 14.44
C ALA A 189 9.88 -6.50 13.91
N LYS A 190 9.34 -5.64 13.03
CA LYS A 190 9.99 -4.39 12.60
C LYS A 190 10.26 -3.44 13.79
N LYS A 191 9.25 -3.19 14.62
CA LYS A 191 9.39 -2.30 15.80
C LYS A 191 10.50 -2.79 16.76
N VAL A 192 10.60 -4.10 16.98
CA VAL A 192 11.66 -4.68 17.80
C VAL A 192 13.04 -4.55 17.12
N GLN A 193 13.11 -4.67 15.79
CA GLN A 193 14.36 -4.48 15.05
C GLN A 193 14.86 -3.02 15.12
N ASP A 194 13.98 -2.04 14.92
CA ASP A 194 14.35 -0.61 14.91
C ASP A 194 14.81 -0.11 16.28
N THR A 195 14.16 -0.58 17.34
CA THR A 195 14.56 -0.26 18.73
C THR A 195 15.94 -0.81 19.08
N THR A 196 16.35 -1.96 18.51
CA THR A 196 17.71 -2.50 18.70
C THR A 196 18.78 -1.75 17.90
N ALA A 197 18.46 -1.25 16.69
CA ALA A 197 19.37 -0.46 15.88
C ALA A 197 19.69 0.90 16.53
N THR A 198 18.69 1.52 17.15
CA THR A 198 18.83 2.85 17.77
C THR A 198 19.72 2.82 19.02
N LYS A 199 19.72 1.72 19.79
CA LYS A 199 20.59 1.56 20.97
C LYS A 199 22.08 1.41 20.61
N LYS A 200 22.41 0.88 19.43
CA LYS A 200 23.81 0.73 18.99
C LYS A 200 24.48 2.04 18.56
N LYS A 201 23.71 3.06 18.16
CA LYS A 201 24.25 4.37 17.74
C LYS A 201 24.58 5.33 18.90
N LYS A 202 24.17 4.99 20.13
CA LYS A 202 24.39 5.82 21.33
C LYS A 202 25.50 5.30 22.25
N LYS A 203 26.21 4.26 21.83
CA LYS A 203 27.44 3.78 22.45
C LYS A 203 28.59 4.05 21.51
#